data_AF-A0A7Z9XTT6-F1
#
_entry.id   AF-A0A7Z9XTT6-F1
#
_cell.length_a   1.000
_cell.length_b   1.000
_cell.length_c   1.000
_cell.angle_alpha   90.00
_cell.angle_beta   90.00
_cell.angle_gamma   90.00
#
_symmetry.space_group_name_H-M   'P 1'
#
loop_
_entity.id
_entity.type
_entity.pdbx_description
1 polymer ?
#
loop_
_entity_poly.entity_id
_entity_poly.type
_entity_poly.pdbx_seq_one_letter_code
_entity_poly.pdbx_strand_id
1 'polypeptide(L)'
;ASCPEVVERLRQRKGREGKAFALMARDPDMVRRHAHLDDISEQILSSVAAPIVILPSQHEELAPGIAPGQDTLGFMLPYSPLHHLLMREMTHPVVLTSANSSEEPQCISNTEARKRLAGIADYLLLHDRGIVTRLDDSVVRVIAEQPRLLRRARGYAPQPIPLPAGITAARRVLAMGAELKSTFCLVTEQKAIVSQHLGNLENAATWTEYRKMLEHYQTLYDFRPELIVVDKHPGYLSTQFGKALAAQADIPLLEVQHHHAHIAACMAEHRLDAASPPVLGIVLDGLGYGDDVSIWGAEFLLADYQCCERLASIDPIPLIGGSKAMREPWRNTYAWLNSSLDWEWLCQEFGDLELMHFLQGKPLRNINLMIEKGINSPLASSAGRLFDAVAGALNICREGISFEGQAAIELESLASRVFQAEAASAYTLNG
;
A
#
# COMPACT_ATOMS: atom_id res chain seq x y z
N ALA A 1 -12.10 12.02 -18.29
CA ALA A 1 -11.84 10.57 -18.19
C ALA A 1 -12.48 9.74 -19.31
N SER A 2 -13.27 10.36 -20.20
CA SER A 2 -14.01 9.71 -21.29
C SER A 2 -13.28 9.63 -22.63
N CYS A 3 -12.07 10.16 -22.77
CA CYS A 3 -11.31 10.13 -24.02
C CYS A 3 -10.11 9.16 -23.91
N PRO A 4 -10.18 7.97 -24.54
CA PRO A 4 -9.13 6.95 -24.43
C PRO A 4 -7.75 7.44 -24.86
N GLU A 5 -7.66 8.16 -25.98
CA GLU A 5 -6.39 8.66 -26.52
C GLU A 5 -5.68 9.63 -25.56
N VAL A 6 -6.45 10.48 -24.88
CA VAL A 6 -5.91 11.45 -23.90
C VAL A 6 -5.44 10.73 -22.64
N VAL A 7 -6.20 9.74 -22.17
CA VAL A 7 -5.83 8.94 -21.00
C VAL A 7 -4.56 8.13 -21.27
N GLU A 8 -4.46 7.52 -22.44
CA GLU A 8 -3.28 6.76 -22.84
C GLU A 8 -2.05 7.65 -22.99
N ARG A 9 -2.20 8.82 -23.61
CA ARG A 9 -1.12 9.82 -23.69
C ARG A 9 -0.64 10.26 -22.31
N LEU A 10 -1.55 10.44 -21.36
CA LEU A 10 -1.20 10.77 -19.97
C LEU A 10 -0.41 9.64 -19.30
N ARG A 11 -0.78 8.37 -19.51
CA ARG A 11 -0.04 7.20 -18.98
C ARG A 11 1.38 7.17 -19.52
N GLN A 12 1.53 7.31 -20.83
CA GLN A 12 2.84 7.30 -21.50
C GLN A 12 3.74 8.42 -20.98
N ARG A 13 3.25 9.66 -20.95
CA ARG A 13 4.03 10.82 -20.47
C ARG A 13 4.40 10.71 -18.99
N LYS A 14 3.55 10.08 -18.16
CA LYS A 14 3.79 9.92 -16.72
C LYS A 14 4.64 8.68 -16.37
N GLY A 15 4.84 7.76 -17.32
CA GLY A 15 5.46 6.46 -17.07
C GLY A 15 4.63 5.60 -16.11
N ARG A 16 3.30 5.61 -16.26
CA ARG A 16 2.34 4.93 -15.36
C ARG A 16 1.45 3.99 -16.16
N GLU A 17 1.91 2.76 -16.35
CA GLU A 17 1.27 1.78 -17.23
C GLU A 17 0.00 1.19 -16.61
N GLY A 18 0.08 0.45 -15.50
CA GLY A 18 -1.08 -0.26 -14.93
C GLY A 18 -1.83 0.44 -13.81
N LYS A 19 -1.19 1.34 -13.04
CA LYS A 19 -1.81 1.85 -11.79
C LYS A 19 -3.04 2.72 -12.08
N ALA A 20 -4.17 2.43 -11.42
CA ALA A 20 -5.46 3.10 -11.64
C ALA A 20 -5.38 4.63 -11.39
N PHE A 21 -6.12 5.42 -12.16
CA PHE A 21 -6.26 6.85 -11.97
C PHE A 21 -7.43 7.17 -11.03
N ALA A 22 -7.22 8.12 -10.11
CA ALA A 22 -8.32 8.69 -9.36
C ALA A 22 -9.08 9.70 -10.23
N LEU A 23 -10.38 9.81 -9.94
CA LEU A 23 -11.35 10.59 -10.68
C LEU A 23 -11.98 11.63 -9.75
N MET A 24 -12.20 12.83 -10.26
CA MET A 24 -13.06 13.81 -9.61
C MET A 24 -14.38 13.87 -10.36
N ALA A 25 -15.48 13.67 -9.62
CA ALA A 25 -16.85 13.88 -10.08
C ALA A 25 -17.39 15.20 -9.52
N ARG A 26 -18.42 15.76 -10.17
CA ARG A 26 -19.03 17.03 -9.74
C ARG A 26 -19.89 16.85 -8.48
N ASP A 27 -20.64 15.77 -8.44
CA ASP A 27 -21.65 15.45 -7.43
C ASP A 27 -21.80 13.91 -7.31
N PRO A 28 -22.44 13.41 -6.23
CA PRO A 28 -22.70 11.97 -6.06
C PRO A 28 -23.47 11.34 -7.24
N ASP A 29 -24.38 12.09 -7.87
CA ASP A 29 -25.17 11.59 -9.00
C ASP A 29 -24.29 11.27 -10.21
N MET A 30 -23.26 12.08 -10.47
CA MET A 30 -22.25 11.78 -11.48
C MET A 30 -21.45 10.52 -11.14
N VAL A 31 -21.17 10.25 -9.86
CA VAL A 31 -20.48 9.02 -9.44
C VAL A 31 -21.35 7.80 -9.70
N ARG A 32 -22.64 7.85 -9.34
CA ARG A 32 -23.60 6.75 -9.53
C ARG A 32 -23.72 6.28 -10.98
N ARG A 33 -23.43 7.15 -11.96
CA ARG A 33 -23.41 6.77 -13.38
C ARG A 33 -22.28 5.81 -13.76
N HIS A 34 -21.18 5.78 -12.99
CA HIS A 34 -19.95 5.04 -13.30
C HIS A 34 -19.51 4.05 -12.22
N ALA A 35 -20.02 4.16 -11.00
CA ALA A 35 -19.67 3.28 -9.89
C ALA A 35 -20.84 3.08 -8.92
N HIS A 36 -20.90 1.89 -8.32
CA HIS A 36 -21.85 1.57 -7.26
C HIS A 36 -21.51 2.38 -6.02
N LEU A 37 -22.43 3.27 -5.63
CA LEU A 37 -22.28 4.17 -4.49
C LEU A 37 -23.32 3.83 -3.43
N ASP A 38 -22.91 3.07 -2.42
CA ASP A 38 -23.73 2.81 -1.23
C ASP A 38 -23.74 4.01 -0.26
N ASP A 39 -24.65 3.96 0.72
CA ASP A 39 -24.88 5.05 1.67
C ASP A 39 -23.62 5.40 2.50
N ILE A 40 -22.86 4.38 2.92
CA ILE A 40 -21.63 4.56 3.72
C ILE A 40 -20.59 5.29 2.87
N SER A 41 -20.41 4.83 1.64
CA SER A 41 -19.48 5.39 0.66
C SER A 41 -19.84 6.82 0.28
N GLU A 42 -21.13 7.14 0.11
CA GLU A 42 -21.59 8.51 -0.14
C GLU A 42 -21.32 9.44 1.04
N GLN A 43 -21.57 8.98 2.28
CA GLN A 43 -21.27 9.74 3.49
C GLN A 43 -19.77 10.05 3.59
N ILE A 44 -18.91 9.07 3.32
CA ILE A 44 -17.45 9.25 3.32
C ILE A 44 -17.04 10.22 2.21
N LEU A 45 -17.57 10.03 1.01
CA LEU A 45 -17.25 10.84 -0.17
C LEU A 45 -17.63 12.31 0.04
N SER A 46 -18.76 12.56 0.72
CA SER A 46 -19.29 13.89 1.04
C SER A 46 -18.74 14.47 2.34
N SER A 47 -17.86 13.74 3.05
CA SER A 47 -17.27 14.20 4.30
C SER A 47 -16.32 15.38 4.09
N VAL A 48 -16.06 16.13 5.16
CA VAL A 48 -15.09 17.24 5.16
C VAL A 48 -13.67 16.80 4.79
N ALA A 49 -13.34 15.52 5.01
CA ALA A 49 -12.06 14.96 4.61
C ALA A 49 -11.94 14.81 3.08
N ALA A 50 -13.08 14.69 2.38
CA ALA A 50 -13.21 14.52 0.94
C ALA A 50 -12.15 13.58 0.32
N PRO A 51 -12.05 12.32 0.80
CA PRO A 51 -11.05 11.38 0.31
C PRO A 51 -11.39 10.86 -1.09
N ILE A 52 -10.46 10.12 -1.68
CA ILE A 52 -10.76 9.18 -2.76
C ILE A 52 -11.45 7.97 -2.14
N VAL A 53 -12.64 7.63 -2.60
CA VAL A 53 -13.35 6.41 -2.24
C VAL A 53 -13.24 5.42 -3.40
N ILE A 54 -12.75 4.20 -3.11
CA ILE A 54 -12.71 3.11 -4.07
C ILE A 54 -14.08 2.43 -4.09
N LEU A 55 -14.71 2.44 -5.26
CA LEU A 55 -16.06 1.97 -5.49
C LEU A 55 -16.08 0.89 -6.58
N PRO A 56 -16.93 -0.14 -6.49
CA PRO A 56 -17.15 -1.05 -7.60
C PRO A 56 -17.61 -0.29 -8.84
N SER A 57 -16.99 -0.54 -9.99
CA SER A 57 -17.38 0.06 -11.26
C SER A 57 -18.76 -0.45 -11.71
N GLN A 58 -19.59 0.43 -12.26
CA GLN A 58 -20.91 0.09 -12.81
C GLN A 58 -21.27 1.08 -13.92
N HIS A 59 -21.88 0.62 -15.02
CA HIS A 59 -22.48 1.48 -16.07
C HIS A 59 -21.56 2.59 -16.66
N GLU A 60 -21.88 3.08 -17.87
CA GLU A 60 -21.12 4.07 -18.67
C GLU A 60 -19.57 3.93 -18.67
N GLU A 61 -19.04 3.32 -19.74
CA GLU A 61 -17.60 3.11 -19.89
C GLU A 61 -16.82 4.43 -19.92
N LEU A 62 -15.99 4.62 -18.90
CA LEU A 62 -14.84 5.51 -18.97
C LEU A 62 -13.79 4.91 -19.91
N ALA A 63 -12.77 5.70 -20.25
CA ALA A 63 -11.65 5.18 -21.01
C ALA A 63 -11.06 3.91 -20.33
N PRO A 64 -10.82 2.80 -21.08
CA PRO A 64 -10.28 1.55 -20.50
C PRO A 64 -8.98 1.75 -19.72
N GLY A 65 -8.18 2.73 -20.13
CA GLY A 65 -6.97 3.14 -19.44
C GLY A 65 -7.21 3.84 -18.10
N ILE A 66 -8.40 3.95 -17.53
CA ILE A 66 -8.56 4.53 -16.18
C ILE A 66 -8.09 3.56 -15.10
N ALA A 67 -8.55 2.32 -15.13
CA ALA A 67 -8.22 1.29 -14.14
C ALA A 67 -8.07 -0.09 -14.84
N PRO A 68 -6.99 -0.29 -15.64
CA PRO A 68 -6.81 -1.53 -16.38
C PRO A 68 -6.70 -2.72 -15.43
N GLY A 69 -7.35 -3.83 -15.79
CA GLY A 69 -7.36 -5.07 -15.01
C GLY A 69 -8.16 -5.02 -13.70
N GLN A 70 -8.86 -3.91 -13.43
CA GLN A 70 -9.57 -3.68 -12.17
C GLN A 70 -11.07 -3.47 -12.41
N ASP A 71 -11.89 -3.91 -11.47
CA ASP A 71 -13.34 -3.72 -11.45
C ASP A 71 -13.79 -2.61 -10.48
N THR A 72 -12.85 -1.83 -9.96
CA THR A 72 -13.11 -0.70 -9.06
C THR A 72 -12.56 0.62 -9.62
N LEU A 73 -13.17 1.73 -9.20
CA LEU A 73 -12.80 3.10 -9.55
C LEU A 73 -12.63 3.95 -8.30
N GLY A 74 -11.59 4.79 -8.28
CA GLY A 74 -11.37 5.75 -7.20
C GLY A 74 -12.01 7.10 -7.51
N PHE A 75 -13.08 7.47 -6.80
CA PHE A 75 -13.76 8.76 -6.97
C PHE A 75 -13.54 9.69 -5.78
N MET A 76 -13.46 10.99 -6.04
CA MET A 76 -13.54 12.05 -5.05
C MET A 76 -14.48 13.16 -5.53
N LEU A 77 -14.96 13.98 -4.59
CA LEU A 77 -15.75 15.17 -4.88
C LEU A 77 -14.92 16.45 -4.82
N PRO A 78 -15.43 17.57 -5.35
CA PRO A 78 -14.74 18.85 -5.31
C PRO A 78 -14.56 19.30 -3.85
N TYR A 79 -13.31 19.53 -3.46
CA TYR A 79 -12.95 19.88 -2.07
C TYR A 79 -12.31 21.27 -1.91
N SER A 80 -12.25 22.04 -3.00
CA SER A 80 -11.77 23.43 -2.99
C SER A 80 -12.68 24.31 -3.83
N PRO A 81 -12.73 25.63 -3.59
CA PRO A 81 -13.53 26.54 -4.41
C PRO A 81 -13.17 26.45 -5.90
N LEU A 82 -11.88 26.27 -6.22
CA LEU A 82 -11.43 26.07 -7.59
C LEU A 82 -12.02 24.79 -8.19
N HIS A 83 -12.01 23.68 -7.45
CA HIS A 83 -12.59 22.42 -7.91
C HIS A 83 -14.10 22.57 -8.17
N HIS A 84 -14.83 23.26 -7.30
CA HIS A 84 -16.26 23.51 -7.53
C HIS A 84 -16.51 24.33 -8.81
N LEU A 85 -15.72 25.39 -9.04
CA LEU A 85 -15.85 26.22 -10.24
C LEU A 85 -15.53 25.42 -11.51
N LEU A 86 -14.45 24.63 -11.50
CA LEU A 86 -14.07 23.78 -12.63
C LEU A 86 -15.13 22.72 -12.91
N MET A 87 -15.54 21.96 -11.88
CA MET A 87 -16.44 20.84 -12.05
C MET A 87 -17.87 21.27 -12.40
N ARG A 88 -18.28 22.50 -12.10
CA ARG A 88 -19.57 23.05 -12.54
C ARG A 88 -19.71 23.06 -14.06
N GLU A 89 -18.61 23.32 -14.78
CA GLU A 89 -18.58 23.38 -16.24
C GLU A 89 -18.33 22.00 -16.88
N MET A 90 -18.06 20.96 -16.09
CA MET A 90 -17.76 19.60 -16.58
C MET A 90 -19.02 18.73 -16.61
N THR A 91 -19.19 17.99 -17.71
CA THR A 91 -20.30 17.03 -17.90
C THR A 91 -19.91 15.58 -17.57
N HIS A 92 -18.62 15.31 -17.46
CA HIS A 92 -18.01 14.01 -17.21
C HIS A 92 -16.96 14.10 -16.10
N PRO A 93 -16.66 13.00 -15.40
CA PRO A 93 -15.57 12.99 -14.43
C PRO A 93 -14.21 13.26 -15.10
N VAL A 94 -13.33 13.93 -14.35
CA VAL A 94 -11.98 14.26 -14.79
C VAL A 94 -10.97 13.38 -14.07
N VAL A 95 -9.86 13.04 -14.74
CA VAL A 95 -8.74 12.37 -14.06
C VAL A 95 -8.08 13.40 -13.15
N LEU A 96 -7.99 13.08 -11.86
CA LEU A 96 -7.25 13.88 -10.89
C LEU A 96 -6.19 13.01 -10.24
N THR A 97 -4.96 13.16 -10.69
CA THR A 97 -3.81 12.39 -10.21
C THR A 97 -2.71 13.35 -9.75
N SER A 98 -1.86 12.86 -8.85
CA SER A 98 -0.74 13.61 -8.29
C SER A 98 0.17 14.18 -9.39
N ALA A 99 0.62 15.41 -9.23
CA ALA A 99 1.43 16.12 -10.21
C ALA A 99 2.94 15.78 -10.05
N ASN A 100 3.32 14.60 -10.54
CA ASN A 100 4.68 14.06 -10.49
C ASN A 100 4.89 12.99 -11.58
N SER A 101 6.16 12.76 -11.92
CA SER A 101 6.60 11.52 -12.58
C SER A 101 6.37 10.33 -11.64
N SER A 102 6.17 9.12 -12.20
CA SER A 102 5.92 7.92 -11.40
C SER A 102 6.95 7.78 -10.26
N GLU A 103 6.47 7.39 -9.07
CA GLU A 103 7.25 7.16 -7.84
C GLU A 103 7.91 8.38 -7.16
N GLU A 104 7.86 9.56 -7.76
CA GLU A 104 8.37 10.79 -7.11
C GLU A 104 7.29 11.54 -6.29
N PRO A 105 7.68 12.35 -5.28
CA PRO A 105 6.76 13.26 -4.59
C PRO A 105 6.08 14.27 -5.52
N GLN A 106 4.84 14.65 -5.19
CA GLN A 106 4.09 15.70 -5.88
C GLN A 106 4.79 17.07 -5.78
N CYS A 107 4.78 17.81 -6.88
CA CYS A 107 5.29 19.18 -6.92
C CYS A 107 4.43 20.10 -6.02
N ILE A 108 5.07 20.93 -5.20
CA ILE A 108 4.36 21.91 -4.35
C ILE A 108 4.61 23.37 -4.76
N SER A 109 5.63 23.64 -5.58
CA SER A 109 5.96 24.99 -6.04
C SER A 109 5.69 25.18 -7.53
N ASN A 110 5.34 26.42 -7.92
CA ASN A 110 5.09 26.78 -9.32
C ASN A 110 6.33 26.55 -10.19
N THR A 111 7.53 26.86 -9.69
CA THR A 111 8.79 26.67 -10.40
C THR A 111 9.06 25.20 -10.68
N GLU A 112 8.85 24.35 -9.66
CA GLU A 112 9.00 22.91 -9.79
C GLU A 112 7.98 22.32 -10.76
N ALA A 113 6.71 22.71 -10.65
CA ALA A 113 5.65 22.24 -11.56
C ALA A 113 5.97 22.58 -13.02
N ARG A 114 6.43 23.81 -13.31
CA ARG A 114 6.84 24.22 -14.66
C ARG A 114 8.00 23.39 -15.20
N LYS A 115 8.95 23.01 -14.35
CA LYS A 115 10.14 22.24 -14.75
C LYS A 115 9.81 20.75 -14.94
N ARG A 116 9.19 20.12 -13.93
CA ARG A 116 8.95 18.67 -13.90
C ARG A 116 7.79 18.24 -14.78
N LEU A 117 6.79 19.08 -14.98
CA LEU A 117 5.59 18.73 -15.75
C LEU A 117 5.61 19.21 -17.21
N ALA A 118 6.68 19.87 -17.67
CA ALA A 118 6.79 20.38 -19.04
C ALA A 118 6.61 19.30 -20.13
N GLY A 119 7.07 18.06 -19.85
CA GLY A 119 6.90 16.92 -20.75
C GLY A 119 5.59 16.14 -20.55
N ILE A 120 4.76 16.52 -19.57
CA ILE A 120 3.57 15.80 -19.16
C ILE A 120 2.31 16.61 -19.47
N ALA A 121 2.21 17.81 -18.90
CA ALA A 121 1.03 18.65 -18.95
C ALA A 121 1.10 19.65 -20.11
N ASP A 122 0.01 19.74 -20.89
CA ASP A 122 -0.09 20.73 -21.97
C ASP A 122 -0.38 22.14 -21.43
N TYR A 123 -1.03 22.24 -20.26
CA TYR A 123 -1.37 23.50 -19.59
C TYR A 123 -1.13 23.40 -18.08
N LEU A 124 -0.84 24.55 -17.46
CA LEU A 124 -0.66 24.68 -16.01
C LEU A 124 -1.59 25.77 -15.47
N LEU A 125 -2.48 25.38 -14.55
CA LEU A 125 -3.30 26.30 -13.76
C LEU A 125 -2.67 26.45 -12.38
N LEU A 126 -2.10 27.62 -12.09
CA LEU A 126 -1.31 27.90 -10.88
C LEU A 126 -1.90 29.08 -10.09
N HIS A 127 -1.50 29.23 -8.84
CA HIS A 127 -1.86 30.36 -7.98
C HIS A 127 -0.65 30.89 -7.20
N ASP A 128 -0.82 32.02 -6.53
CA ASP A 128 0.20 32.74 -5.75
C ASP A 128 0.20 32.39 -4.25
N ARG A 129 -0.77 31.60 -3.77
CA ARG A 129 -0.73 31.02 -2.42
C ARG A 129 0.27 29.87 -2.33
N GLY A 130 1.42 30.07 -1.69
CA GLY A 130 2.42 28.99 -1.52
C GLY A 130 1.89 27.76 -0.78
N ILE A 131 2.28 26.56 -1.23
CA ILE A 131 2.02 25.29 -0.54
C ILE A 131 3.28 24.91 0.24
N VAL A 132 3.21 24.96 1.57
CA VAL A 132 4.35 24.70 2.47
C VAL A 132 4.63 23.20 2.62
N THR A 133 3.55 22.44 2.79
CA THR A 133 3.59 21.02 3.14
C THR A 133 2.94 20.21 2.04
N ARG A 134 3.66 19.19 1.52
CA ARG A 134 3.09 18.22 0.61
C ARG A 134 2.03 17.39 1.34
N LEU A 135 0.88 17.21 0.70
CA LEU A 135 -0.20 16.40 1.23
C LEU A 135 -0.91 15.69 0.08
N ASP A 136 -0.71 14.37 0.00
CA ASP A 136 -1.42 13.53 -0.97
C ASP A 136 -2.91 13.42 -0.60
N ASP A 137 -3.72 13.03 -1.57
CA ASP A 137 -5.12 12.67 -1.32
C ASP A 137 -5.22 11.36 -0.55
N SER A 138 -6.04 11.36 0.51
CA SER A 138 -6.38 10.14 1.26
C SER A 138 -7.20 9.19 0.40
N VAL A 139 -7.07 7.89 0.67
CA VAL A 139 -7.78 6.83 -0.06
C VAL A 139 -8.48 5.93 0.94
N VAL A 140 -9.78 5.69 0.73
CA VAL A 140 -10.65 4.87 1.57
C VAL A 140 -11.34 3.83 0.70
N ARG A 141 -11.54 2.62 1.24
CA ARG A 141 -12.43 1.59 0.68
C ARG A 141 -13.37 1.11 1.77
N VAL A 142 -14.64 0.87 1.43
CA VAL A 142 -15.57 0.20 2.35
C VAL A 142 -15.38 -1.31 2.19
N ILE A 143 -15.09 -2.00 3.29
CA ILE A 143 -14.90 -3.46 3.33
C ILE A 143 -15.66 -3.99 4.53
N ALA A 144 -16.50 -5.00 4.32
CA ALA A 144 -17.38 -5.55 5.36
C ALA A 144 -18.16 -4.44 6.10
N GLU A 145 -18.79 -3.55 5.33
CA GLU A 145 -19.58 -2.40 5.81
C GLU A 145 -18.80 -1.41 6.69
N GLN A 146 -17.47 -1.47 6.71
CA GLN A 146 -16.63 -0.56 7.50
C GLN A 146 -15.65 0.22 6.61
N PRO A 147 -15.45 1.52 6.85
CA PRO A 147 -14.44 2.30 6.15
C PRO A 147 -13.03 1.84 6.54
N ARG A 148 -12.20 1.54 5.54
CA ARG A 148 -10.78 1.20 5.71
C ARG A 148 -9.91 2.21 4.98
N LEU A 149 -9.04 2.89 5.72
CA LEU A 149 -8.07 3.82 5.15
C LEU A 149 -6.93 3.03 4.50
N LEU A 150 -6.79 3.16 3.18
CA LEU A 150 -5.65 2.63 2.43
C LEU A 150 -4.51 3.64 2.36
N ARG A 151 -4.84 4.93 2.48
CA ARG A 151 -3.87 6.01 2.61
C ARG A 151 -4.41 7.11 3.53
N ARG A 152 -3.72 7.35 4.64
CA ARG A 152 -3.97 8.48 5.56
C ARG A 152 -3.13 9.70 5.13
N ALA A 153 -3.77 10.72 4.59
CA ALA A 153 -3.12 11.97 4.19
C ALA A 153 -4.10 13.15 4.32
N ARG A 154 -4.48 13.84 3.23
CA ARG A 154 -5.40 14.99 3.27
C ARG A 154 -6.70 14.68 4.01
N GLY A 155 -7.13 15.60 4.87
CA GLY A 155 -8.35 15.48 5.65
C GLY A 155 -8.23 14.65 6.93
N TYR A 156 -7.13 13.91 7.11
CA TYR A 156 -6.89 13.09 8.31
C TYR A 156 -5.59 13.47 9.01
N ALA A 157 -4.47 13.60 8.31
CA ALA A 157 -3.23 14.10 8.91
C ALA A 157 -3.29 15.64 9.05
N PRO A 158 -2.82 16.22 10.17
CA PRO A 158 -2.14 15.62 11.32
C PRO A 158 -3.05 15.38 12.53
N GLN A 159 -4.34 15.05 12.34
CA GLN A 159 -5.27 14.82 13.45
C GLN A 159 -4.70 13.73 14.40
N PRO A 160 -4.55 14.03 15.70
CA PRO A 160 -4.05 13.05 16.66
C PRO A 160 -5.03 11.89 16.85
N ILE A 161 -4.49 10.70 17.08
CA ILE A 161 -5.22 9.49 17.48
C ILE A 161 -5.04 9.34 19.00
N PRO A 162 -6.12 9.31 19.80
CA PRO A 162 -6.02 9.02 21.23
C PRO A 162 -5.42 7.64 21.47
N LEU A 163 -4.56 7.51 22.48
CA LEU A 163 -4.08 6.21 22.92
C LEU A 163 -5.21 5.42 23.62
N PRO A 164 -5.20 4.08 23.54
CA PRO A 164 -6.16 3.24 24.25
C PRO A 164 -6.13 3.42 25.78
N ALA A 165 -7.21 3.06 26.48
CA ALA A 165 -7.24 3.26 27.92
C ALA A 165 -6.19 2.39 28.64
N GLY A 166 -5.61 2.94 29.70
CA GLY A 166 -4.50 2.32 30.42
C GLY A 166 -3.14 2.41 29.70
N ILE A 167 -3.08 2.95 28.47
CA ILE A 167 -1.82 3.21 27.77
C ILE A 167 -1.51 4.70 27.86
N THR A 168 -0.45 5.02 28.60
CA THR A 168 0.13 6.36 28.64
C THR A 168 1.59 6.31 28.26
N ALA A 169 1.99 7.17 27.33
CA ALA A 169 3.39 7.27 26.95
C ALA A 169 4.17 8.02 28.05
N ALA A 170 4.95 7.28 28.84
CA ALA A 170 5.83 7.85 29.87
C ALA A 170 7.00 8.67 29.29
N ARG A 171 7.22 8.57 27.97
CA ARG A 171 8.26 9.27 27.21
C ARG A 171 7.67 9.83 25.93
N ARG A 172 8.27 10.89 25.41
CA ARG A 172 8.03 11.35 24.03
C ARG A 172 8.65 10.35 23.05
N VAL A 173 7.82 9.53 22.41
CA VAL A 173 8.29 8.47 21.50
C VAL A 173 8.22 8.93 20.06
N LEU A 174 9.33 8.82 19.32
CA LEU A 174 9.35 8.96 17.86
C LEU A 174 9.40 7.56 17.23
N ALA A 175 8.32 7.15 16.58
CA ALA A 175 8.31 5.94 15.78
C ALA A 175 8.61 6.27 14.31
N MET A 176 9.68 5.67 13.77
CA MET A 176 10.18 5.98 12.42
C MET A 176 9.35 5.34 11.31
N GLY A 177 8.62 4.26 11.62
CA GLY A 177 7.81 3.51 10.68
C GLY A 177 8.61 2.64 9.71
N ALA A 178 7.90 2.04 8.75
CA ALA A 178 8.45 1.19 7.71
C ALA A 178 9.00 1.98 6.52
N GLU A 179 9.58 1.28 5.54
CA GLU A 179 10.15 1.85 4.32
C GLU A 179 9.14 2.10 3.20
N LEU A 180 8.24 1.15 2.97
CA LEU A 180 7.19 1.29 1.96
C LEU A 180 5.96 1.97 2.55
N LYS A 181 5.33 2.83 1.75
CA LYS A 181 4.13 3.61 2.12
C LYS A 181 4.30 4.35 3.46
N SER A 182 5.52 4.82 3.73
CA SER A 182 6.01 5.22 5.04
C SER A 182 5.22 6.37 5.66
N THR A 183 5.10 6.30 6.99
CA THR A 183 4.66 7.36 7.90
C THR A 183 5.49 7.23 9.18
N PHE A 184 5.97 8.35 9.73
CA PHE A 184 6.44 8.42 11.12
C PHE A 184 5.31 8.83 12.07
N CYS A 185 5.49 8.60 13.37
CA CYS A 185 4.53 8.96 14.41
C CYS A 185 5.23 9.62 15.61
N LEU A 186 4.66 10.73 16.09
CA LEU A 186 5.04 11.37 17.35
C LEU A 186 4.04 10.96 18.44
N VAL A 187 4.51 10.28 19.48
CA VAL A 187 3.66 9.88 20.60
C VAL A 187 3.98 10.75 21.81
N THR A 188 2.92 11.35 22.36
CA THR A 188 2.92 12.11 23.62
C THR A 188 1.96 11.43 24.59
N GLU A 189 1.94 11.87 25.86
CA GLU A 189 1.27 11.18 27.00
C GLU A 189 0.00 10.39 26.65
N GLN A 190 -0.94 10.99 25.90
CA GLN A 190 -2.25 10.38 25.59
C GLN A 190 -2.59 10.33 24.10
N LYS A 191 -1.67 10.72 23.20
CA LYS A 191 -1.99 10.81 21.77
C LYS A 191 -0.81 10.47 20.87
N ALA A 192 -1.13 9.83 19.75
CA ALA A 192 -0.25 9.54 18.63
C ALA A 192 -0.56 10.49 17.47
N ILE A 193 0.45 11.19 16.97
CA ILE A 193 0.36 12.09 15.83
C ILE A 193 1.07 11.42 14.66
N VAL A 194 0.29 10.73 13.84
CA VAL A 194 0.80 10.06 12.63
C VAL A 194 0.93 11.10 11.51
N SER A 195 2.09 11.12 10.86
CA SER A 195 2.33 11.93 9.66
C SER A 195 1.41 11.55 8.50
N GLN A 196 1.34 12.40 7.49
CA GLN A 196 0.75 12.03 6.21
C GLN A 196 1.58 10.92 5.53
N HIS A 197 0.97 10.20 4.60
CA HIS A 197 1.68 9.31 3.69
C HIS A 197 2.86 10.00 3.00
N LEU A 198 4.06 9.40 3.10
CA LEU A 198 5.28 9.95 2.51
C LEU A 198 5.70 9.18 1.25
N GLY A 199 5.44 7.88 1.18
CA GLY A 199 5.70 7.04 0.00
C GLY A 199 6.78 5.98 0.23
N ASN A 200 7.51 5.58 -0.82
CA ASN A 200 8.66 4.67 -0.73
C ASN A 200 9.93 5.46 -0.40
N LEU A 201 10.57 5.17 0.74
CA LEU A 201 11.78 5.87 1.18
C LEU A 201 13.02 5.59 0.31
N GLU A 202 13.06 4.49 -0.46
CA GLU A 202 14.17 4.21 -1.39
C GLU A 202 14.31 5.27 -2.49
N ASN A 203 13.22 5.99 -2.80
CA ASN A 203 13.27 7.12 -3.72
C ASN A 203 13.93 8.32 -3.03
N ALA A 204 15.04 8.83 -3.59
CA ALA A 204 15.81 9.92 -3.00
C ALA A 204 15.02 11.21 -2.74
N ALA A 205 14.06 11.54 -3.62
CA ALA A 205 13.19 12.71 -3.43
C ALA A 205 12.21 12.47 -2.28
N THR A 206 11.64 11.27 -2.18
CA THR A 206 10.79 10.87 -1.05
C THR A 206 11.57 10.87 0.26
N TRP A 207 12.80 10.37 0.27
CA TRP A 207 13.68 10.39 1.45
C TRP A 207 13.96 11.81 1.95
N THR A 208 14.26 12.72 1.02
CA THR A 208 14.47 14.14 1.34
C THR A 208 13.23 14.76 1.98
N GLU A 209 12.06 14.48 1.41
CA GLU A 209 10.78 14.97 1.95
C GLU A 209 10.43 14.34 3.31
N TYR A 210 10.73 13.06 3.53
CA TYR A 210 10.54 12.40 4.82
C TYR A 210 11.29 13.12 5.93
N ARG A 211 12.59 13.39 5.72
CA ARG A 211 13.43 14.09 6.70
C ARG A 211 12.93 15.51 6.97
N LYS A 212 12.62 16.26 5.91
CA LYS A 212 12.06 17.61 6.02
C LYS A 212 10.74 17.61 6.80
N MET A 213 9.87 16.64 6.53
CA MET A 213 8.57 16.54 7.21
C MET A 213 8.73 16.15 8.68
N LEU A 214 9.67 15.26 9.00
CA LEU A 214 9.98 14.92 10.38
C LEU A 214 10.44 16.15 11.16
N GLU A 215 11.41 16.90 10.64
CA GLU A 215 11.91 18.14 11.24
C GLU A 215 10.78 19.18 11.38
N HIS A 216 9.91 19.30 10.36
CA HIS A 216 8.75 20.19 10.39
C HIS A 216 7.76 19.81 11.50
N TYR A 217 7.39 18.54 11.62
CA TYR A 217 6.50 18.05 12.68
C TYR A 217 7.13 18.23 14.07
N GLN A 218 8.42 17.94 14.23
CA GLN A 218 9.11 18.17 15.50
C GLN A 218 9.12 19.64 15.90
N THR A 219 9.26 20.56 14.94
CA THR A 219 9.19 22.01 15.19
C THR A 219 7.75 22.43 15.52
N LEU A 220 6.77 21.96 14.73
CA LEU A 220 5.36 22.34 14.88
C LEU A 220 4.80 21.93 16.25
N TYR A 221 5.22 20.78 16.79
CA TYR A 221 4.74 20.24 18.05
C TYR A 221 5.70 20.45 19.23
N ASP A 222 6.77 21.23 19.05
CA ASP A 222 7.87 21.37 20.01
C ASP A 222 8.31 20.01 20.60
N PHE A 223 8.50 19.05 19.70
CA PHE A 223 8.72 17.66 20.04
C PHE A 223 10.21 17.33 20.05
N ARG A 224 10.67 16.81 21.19
CA ARG A 224 12.01 16.26 21.38
C ARG A 224 11.88 14.81 21.82
N PRO A 225 12.34 13.83 21.00
CA PRO A 225 12.20 12.43 21.34
C PRO A 225 13.05 12.06 22.56
N GLU A 226 12.49 11.19 23.39
CA GLU A 226 13.13 10.56 24.57
C GLU A 226 13.23 9.03 24.39
N LEU A 227 12.61 8.52 23.33
CA LEU A 227 12.73 7.15 22.85
C LEU A 227 12.51 7.17 21.33
N ILE A 228 13.35 6.45 20.59
CA ILE A 228 13.17 6.23 19.16
C ILE A 228 12.80 4.77 18.93
N VAL A 229 11.75 4.54 18.14
CA VAL A 229 11.26 3.21 17.77
C VAL A 229 11.48 3.00 16.28
N VAL A 230 12.08 1.87 15.91
CA VAL A 230 12.37 1.48 14.52
C VAL A 230 11.87 0.07 14.23
N ASP A 231 11.67 -0.23 12.95
CA ASP A 231 11.46 -1.61 12.50
C ASP A 231 12.75 -2.42 12.71
N LYS A 232 12.62 -3.71 13.04
CA LYS A 232 13.76 -4.64 13.16
C LYS A 232 14.54 -4.82 11.84
N HIS A 233 13.96 -4.51 10.68
CA HIS A 233 14.64 -4.64 9.40
C HIS A 233 15.87 -3.72 9.30
N PRO A 234 17.10 -4.26 9.25
CA PRO A 234 18.33 -3.45 9.33
C PRO A 234 18.59 -2.63 8.06
N GLY A 235 18.02 -3.05 6.93
CA GLY A 235 18.20 -2.40 5.63
C GLY A 235 17.31 -1.18 5.40
N TYR A 236 16.28 -0.94 6.21
CA TYR A 236 15.37 0.18 5.97
C TYR A 236 16.05 1.52 6.23
N LEU A 237 15.83 2.49 5.35
CA LEU A 237 16.34 3.85 5.54
C LEU A 237 15.75 4.51 6.79
N SER A 238 14.48 4.22 7.12
CA SER A 238 13.85 4.67 8.37
C SER A 238 14.57 4.11 9.61
N THR A 239 14.93 2.81 9.59
CA THR A 239 15.66 2.14 10.67
C THR A 239 17.07 2.67 10.82
N GLN A 240 17.83 2.77 9.72
CA GLN A 240 19.20 3.29 9.74
C GLN A 240 19.25 4.73 10.25
N PHE A 241 18.31 5.57 9.81
CA PHE A 241 18.24 6.94 10.26
C PHE A 241 17.80 7.07 11.72
N GLY A 242 16.82 6.28 12.17
CA GLY A 242 16.42 6.22 13.57
C GLY A 242 17.57 5.82 14.50
N LYS A 243 18.35 4.80 14.09
CA LYS A 243 19.58 4.38 14.79
C LYS A 243 20.63 5.49 14.85
N ALA A 244 20.87 6.18 13.73
CA ALA A 244 21.82 7.29 13.68
C ALA A 244 21.40 8.46 14.58
N LEU A 245 20.11 8.83 14.57
CA LEU A 245 19.56 9.87 15.43
C LEU A 245 19.67 9.50 16.92
N ALA A 246 19.33 8.26 17.26
CA ALA A 246 19.45 7.73 18.62
C ALA A 246 20.89 7.83 19.13
N ALA A 247 21.86 7.39 18.33
CA ALA A 247 23.28 7.45 18.69
C ALA A 247 23.80 8.89 18.79
N GLN A 248 23.40 9.79 17.89
CA GLN A 248 23.85 11.18 17.87
C GLN A 248 23.35 11.97 19.09
N ALA A 249 22.13 11.69 19.54
CA ALA A 249 21.47 12.43 20.61
C ALA A 249 21.48 11.70 21.96
N ASP A 250 22.14 10.54 22.06
CA ASP A 250 22.14 9.66 23.24
C ASP A 250 20.71 9.30 23.72
N ILE A 251 19.84 8.97 22.76
CA ILE A 251 18.44 8.61 23.00
C ILE A 251 18.30 7.08 22.96
N PRO A 252 17.58 6.47 23.92
CA PRO A 252 17.29 5.04 23.87
C PRO A 252 16.55 4.63 22.59
N LEU A 253 16.94 3.49 22.04
CA LEU A 253 16.36 2.89 20.83
C LEU A 253 15.60 1.61 21.20
N LEU A 254 14.42 1.41 20.60
CA LEU A 254 13.66 0.17 20.66
C LEU A 254 13.38 -0.33 19.23
N GLU A 255 13.62 -1.61 18.99
CA GLU A 255 13.29 -2.27 17.73
C GLU A 255 11.99 -3.07 17.90
N VAL A 256 11.03 -2.87 17.01
CA VAL A 256 9.73 -3.56 17.03
C VAL A 256 9.57 -4.39 15.76
N GLN A 257 9.03 -5.60 15.92
CA GLN A 257 8.82 -6.51 14.80
C GLN A 257 7.65 -6.02 13.92
N HIS A 258 7.81 -6.15 12.59
CA HIS A 258 6.88 -5.58 11.61
C HIS A 258 5.41 -6.04 11.76
N HIS A 259 5.21 -7.34 11.91
CA HIS A 259 3.88 -7.95 12.01
C HIS A 259 3.25 -7.72 13.39
N HIS A 260 4.06 -7.66 14.46
CA HIS A 260 3.63 -7.21 15.78
C HIS A 260 3.12 -5.76 15.72
N ALA A 261 3.82 -4.88 15.00
CA ALA A 261 3.37 -3.50 14.81
C ALA A 261 2.02 -3.41 14.06
N HIS A 262 1.80 -4.25 13.03
CA HIS A 262 0.50 -4.33 12.34
C HIS A 262 -0.63 -4.73 13.30
N ILE A 263 -0.42 -5.74 14.15
CA ILE A 263 -1.42 -6.18 15.13
C ILE A 263 -1.67 -5.09 16.17
N ALA A 264 -0.61 -4.52 16.75
CA ALA A 264 -0.72 -3.47 17.76
C ALA A 264 -1.43 -2.22 17.22
N ALA A 265 -1.22 -1.86 15.95
CA ALA A 265 -1.94 -0.77 15.30
C ALA A 265 -3.46 -1.05 15.20
N CYS A 266 -3.84 -2.28 14.82
CA CYS A 266 -5.24 -2.70 14.78
C CYS A 266 -5.88 -2.70 16.18
N MET A 267 -5.19 -3.24 17.19
CA MET A 267 -5.64 -3.20 18.59
C MET A 267 -5.87 -1.76 19.06
N ALA A 268 -4.94 -0.85 18.73
CA ALA A 268 -5.03 0.55 19.11
C ALA A 268 -6.19 1.27 18.42
N GLU A 269 -6.42 1.01 17.12
CA GLU A 269 -7.56 1.56 16.37
C GLU A 269 -8.90 1.12 16.97
N HIS A 270 -8.99 -0.15 17.38
CA HIS A 270 -10.16 -0.72 18.05
C HIS A 270 -10.23 -0.41 19.56
N ARG A 271 -9.29 0.39 20.08
CA ARG A 271 -9.23 0.86 21.48
C ARG A 271 -9.23 -0.28 22.50
N LEU A 272 -8.53 -1.38 22.20
CA LEU A 272 -8.31 -2.41 23.20
C LEU A 272 -7.42 -1.85 24.32
N ASP A 273 -7.87 -1.98 25.56
CA ASP A 273 -7.17 -1.44 26.74
C ASP A 273 -5.85 -2.18 26.99
N ALA A 274 -4.96 -1.55 27.76
CA ALA A 274 -3.66 -2.13 28.14
C ALA A 274 -3.74 -3.50 28.85
N ALA A 275 -4.86 -3.78 29.52
CA ALA A 275 -5.11 -5.02 30.24
C ALA A 275 -5.87 -6.07 29.41
N SER A 276 -6.14 -5.80 28.12
CA SER A 276 -6.80 -6.74 27.24
C SER A 276 -5.96 -8.01 27.09
N PRO A 277 -6.58 -9.21 27.05
CA PRO A 277 -5.84 -10.44 26.85
C PRO A 277 -5.16 -10.45 25.47
N PRO A 278 -4.10 -11.25 25.28
CA PRO A 278 -3.49 -11.44 23.97
C PRO A 278 -4.52 -11.86 22.92
N VAL A 279 -4.40 -11.30 21.72
CA VAL A 279 -5.28 -11.58 20.58
C VAL A 279 -4.58 -12.50 19.59
N LEU A 280 -5.37 -13.30 18.86
CA LEU A 280 -4.88 -13.97 17.66
C LEU A 280 -4.89 -12.98 16.50
N GLY A 281 -3.71 -12.49 16.13
CA GLY A 281 -3.50 -11.66 14.95
C GLY A 281 -3.15 -12.51 13.73
N ILE A 282 -3.85 -12.27 12.62
CA ILE A 282 -3.54 -12.86 11.32
C ILE A 282 -2.99 -11.73 10.44
N VAL A 283 -1.72 -11.82 10.08
CA VAL A 283 -1.04 -10.77 9.30
C VAL A 283 -0.65 -11.32 7.94
N LEU A 284 -1.36 -10.86 6.91
CA LEU A 284 -1.14 -11.22 5.51
C LEU A 284 -0.55 -10.01 4.78
N ASP A 285 0.73 -10.06 4.46
CA ASP A 285 1.50 -8.97 3.87
C ASP A 285 2.37 -9.47 2.70
N GLY A 286 3.00 -8.53 1.99
CA GLY A 286 4.06 -8.77 1.05
C GLY A 286 5.30 -9.32 1.75
N LEU A 287 6.03 -8.51 2.51
CA LEU A 287 7.28 -8.92 3.15
C LEU A 287 7.49 -8.11 4.43
N GLY A 288 7.77 -8.79 5.54
CA GLY A 288 8.29 -8.16 6.76
C GLY A 288 9.43 -8.97 7.37
N TYR A 289 10.33 -8.29 8.06
CA TYR A 289 11.50 -8.93 8.65
C TYR A 289 11.11 -9.83 9.84
N GLY A 290 11.45 -11.12 9.74
CA GLY A 290 11.25 -12.10 10.79
C GLY A 290 12.33 -12.04 11.86
N ASP A 291 11.99 -12.48 13.07
CA ASP A 291 12.95 -12.55 14.19
C ASP A 291 14.03 -13.63 13.97
N ASP A 292 13.77 -14.59 13.10
CA ASP A 292 14.66 -15.66 12.66
C ASP A 292 15.44 -15.31 11.38
N VAL A 293 15.44 -14.02 10.97
CA VAL A 293 16.06 -13.52 9.72
C VAL A 293 15.32 -14.00 8.45
N SER A 294 14.29 -14.83 8.59
CA SER A 294 13.41 -15.17 7.46
C SER A 294 12.49 -14.00 7.10
N ILE A 295 11.81 -14.12 5.96
CA ILE A 295 10.86 -13.09 5.52
C ILE A 295 9.44 -13.58 5.79
N TRP A 296 8.72 -12.84 6.61
CA TRP A 296 7.35 -13.16 7.00
C TRP A 296 6.35 -12.43 6.09
N GLY A 297 5.12 -12.93 6.05
CA GLY A 297 4.02 -12.28 5.33
C GLY A 297 2.70 -13.06 5.32
N ALA A 298 2.58 -14.13 6.09
CA ALA A 298 1.36 -14.91 6.27
C ALA A 298 1.43 -15.61 7.62
N GLU A 299 1.28 -14.82 8.67
CA GLU A 299 1.61 -15.20 10.03
C GLU A 299 0.37 -15.21 10.93
N PHE A 300 0.31 -16.21 11.81
CA PHE A 300 -0.64 -16.30 12.92
C PHE A 300 0.13 -16.06 14.20
N LEU A 301 -0.17 -14.95 14.88
CA LEU A 301 0.59 -14.46 16.02
C LEU A 301 -0.35 -14.31 17.22
N LEU A 302 0.08 -14.79 18.39
CA LEU A 302 -0.56 -14.47 19.66
C LEU A 302 0.13 -13.23 20.23
N ALA A 303 -0.56 -12.09 20.27
CA ALA A 303 0.08 -10.82 20.59
C ALA A 303 -0.76 -9.94 21.52
N ASP A 304 -0.07 -9.20 22.38
CA ASP A 304 -0.60 -8.03 23.07
C ASP A 304 0.28 -6.80 22.73
N TYR A 305 0.15 -5.69 23.46
CA TYR A 305 0.96 -4.49 23.20
C TYR A 305 2.45 -4.64 23.55
N GLN A 306 2.83 -5.66 24.31
CA GLN A 306 4.18 -5.86 24.83
C GLN A 306 4.88 -7.07 24.19
N CYS A 307 4.13 -8.14 23.93
CA CYS A 307 4.63 -9.44 23.54
C CYS A 307 3.95 -9.91 22.24
N CYS A 308 4.69 -10.72 21.47
CA CYS A 308 4.19 -11.34 20.24
C CYS A 308 4.86 -12.70 20.06
N GLU A 309 4.06 -13.76 20.02
CA GLU A 309 4.49 -15.14 19.79
C GLU A 309 3.98 -15.63 18.44
N ARG A 310 4.84 -16.24 17.63
CA ARG A 310 4.46 -16.83 16.35
C ARG A 310 3.90 -18.24 16.57
N LEU A 311 2.62 -18.43 16.27
CA LEU A 311 1.92 -19.71 16.44
C LEU A 311 1.96 -20.57 15.18
N ALA A 312 1.77 -19.96 14.01
CA ALA A 312 1.75 -20.66 12.73
C ALA A 312 2.09 -19.72 11.57
N SER A 313 2.45 -20.31 10.43
CA SER A 313 2.66 -19.62 9.16
C SER A 313 2.32 -20.54 8.00
N ILE A 314 2.26 -19.99 6.78
CA ILE A 314 2.38 -20.84 5.59
C ILE A 314 3.81 -21.38 5.48
N ASP A 315 3.99 -22.46 4.73
CA ASP A 315 5.31 -23.04 4.48
C ASP A 315 6.25 -21.99 3.84
N PRO A 316 7.50 -21.85 4.33
CA PRO A 316 8.46 -20.93 3.74
C PRO A 316 8.89 -21.38 2.33
N ILE A 317 8.71 -20.51 1.34
CA ILE A 317 9.06 -20.76 -0.07
C ILE A 317 10.22 -19.86 -0.52
N PRO A 318 11.17 -20.34 -1.35
CA PRO A 318 12.27 -19.51 -1.84
C PRO A 318 11.81 -18.31 -2.67
N LEU A 319 12.22 -17.10 -2.30
CA LEU A 319 12.05 -15.88 -3.11
C LEU A 319 13.14 -15.77 -4.17
N ILE A 320 12.93 -16.46 -5.28
CA ILE A 320 13.92 -16.57 -6.35
C ILE A 320 14.30 -15.19 -6.91
N GLY A 321 15.52 -14.74 -6.64
CA GLY A 321 16.05 -13.46 -7.10
C GLY A 321 15.66 -12.26 -6.24
N GLY A 322 15.20 -12.48 -5.00
CA GLY A 322 14.85 -11.43 -4.05
C GLY A 322 13.77 -10.50 -4.62
N SER A 323 14.10 -9.22 -4.81
CA SER A 323 13.18 -8.21 -5.37
C SER A 323 12.64 -8.56 -6.76
N LYS A 324 13.33 -9.42 -7.54
CA LYS A 324 12.80 -9.90 -8.83
C LYS A 324 11.54 -10.73 -8.65
N ALA A 325 11.44 -11.53 -7.60
CA ALA A 325 10.25 -12.31 -7.30
C ALA A 325 9.03 -11.41 -7.02
N MET A 326 9.25 -10.17 -6.55
CA MET A 326 8.19 -9.19 -6.37
C MET A 326 7.71 -8.56 -7.69
N ARG A 327 8.53 -8.59 -8.75
CA ARG A 327 8.24 -7.95 -10.04
C ARG A 327 7.82 -8.94 -11.12
N GLU A 328 8.23 -10.19 -11.01
CA GLU A 328 8.05 -11.23 -12.02
C GLU A 328 7.28 -12.42 -11.40
N PRO A 329 5.92 -12.39 -11.40
CA PRO A 329 5.08 -13.38 -10.71
C PRO A 329 5.39 -14.85 -11.02
N TRP A 330 5.79 -15.17 -12.25
CA TRP A 330 6.18 -16.52 -12.65
C TRP A 330 7.26 -17.16 -11.75
N ARG A 331 8.12 -16.34 -11.14
CA ARG A 331 9.15 -16.84 -10.20
C ARG A 331 8.49 -17.46 -8.98
N ASN A 332 7.46 -16.83 -8.43
CA ASN A 332 6.71 -17.37 -7.30
C ASN A 332 5.92 -18.60 -7.71
N THR A 333 5.30 -18.58 -8.90
CA THR A 333 4.60 -19.76 -9.45
C THR A 333 5.53 -20.97 -9.53
N TYR A 334 6.73 -20.79 -10.09
CA TYR A 334 7.73 -21.85 -10.18
C TYR A 334 8.20 -22.32 -8.79
N ALA A 335 8.50 -21.37 -7.88
CA ALA A 335 8.95 -21.70 -6.53
C ALA A 335 7.94 -22.56 -5.78
N TRP A 336 6.66 -22.19 -5.80
CA TRP A 336 5.58 -22.96 -5.17
C TRP A 336 5.42 -24.35 -5.80
N LEU A 337 5.36 -24.44 -7.13
CA LEU A 337 5.23 -25.73 -7.81
C LEU A 337 6.41 -26.66 -7.49
N ASN A 338 7.64 -26.15 -7.54
CA ASN A 338 8.85 -26.94 -7.32
C ASN A 338 9.08 -27.29 -5.84
N SER A 339 8.59 -26.48 -4.90
CA SER A 339 8.72 -26.74 -3.46
C SER A 339 7.59 -27.62 -2.91
N SER A 340 6.40 -27.56 -3.49
CA SER A 340 5.23 -28.31 -3.02
C SER A 340 4.98 -29.61 -3.79
N LEU A 341 5.50 -29.74 -5.02
CA LEU A 341 5.29 -30.89 -5.89
C LEU A 341 6.60 -31.30 -6.57
N ASP A 342 6.68 -32.55 -7.01
CA ASP A 342 7.80 -33.02 -7.83
C ASP A 342 7.71 -32.42 -9.24
N TRP A 343 8.73 -31.64 -9.60
CA TRP A 343 8.81 -30.98 -10.91
C TRP A 343 8.89 -31.96 -12.08
N GLU A 344 9.54 -33.11 -11.90
CA GLU A 344 9.65 -34.14 -12.94
C GLU A 344 8.29 -34.78 -13.20
N TRP A 345 7.55 -35.08 -12.13
CA TRP A 345 6.18 -35.56 -12.20
C TRP A 345 5.24 -34.54 -12.85
N LEU A 346 5.34 -33.26 -12.48
CA LEU A 346 4.55 -32.18 -13.12
C LEU A 346 4.82 -32.10 -14.63
N CYS A 347 6.07 -32.24 -15.06
CA CYS A 347 6.42 -32.25 -16.48
C CYS A 347 5.85 -33.48 -17.22
N GLN A 348 5.75 -34.63 -16.55
CA GLN A 348 5.21 -35.86 -17.13
C GLN A 348 3.69 -35.82 -17.24
N GLU A 349 2.99 -35.43 -16.18
CA GLU A 349 1.52 -35.47 -16.14
C GLU A 349 0.87 -34.25 -16.79
N PHE A 350 1.50 -33.08 -16.68
CA PHE A 350 0.92 -31.80 -17.10
C PHE A 350 1.78 -31.04 -18.10
N GLY A 351 2.78 -31.69 -18.72
CA GLY A 351 3.72 -31.07 -19.66
C GLY A 351 3.03 -30.35 -20.83
N ASP A 352 1.85 -30.82 -21.24
CA ASP A 352 1.07 -30.24 -22.34
C ASP A 352 0.39 -28.91 -21.99
N LEU A 353 0.33 -28.52 -20.71
CA LEU A 353 -0.26 -27.25 -20.30
C LEU A 353 0.58 -26.06 -20.77
N GLU A 354 -0.09 -24.96 -21.13
CA GLU A 354 0.56 -23.71 -21.55
C GLU A 354 1.52 -23.16 -20.47
N LEU A 355 1.11 -23.23 -19.19
CA LEU A 355 1.95 -22.82 -18.07
C LEU A 355 3.25 -23.62 -18.00
N MET A 356 3.19 -24.94 -18.22
CA MET A 356 4.37 -25.81 -18.14
C MET A 356 5.36 -25.50 -19.27
N HIS A 357 4.87 -25.33 -20.50
CA HIS A 357 5.69 -24.86 -21.62
C HIS A 357 6.36 -23.52 -21.34
N PHE A 358 5.59 -22.55 -20.81
CA PHE A 358 6.11 -21.24 -20.46
C PHE A 358 7.24 -21.33 -19.41
N LEU A 359 7.03 -22.12 -18.34
CA LEU A 359 8.02 -22.28 -17.28
C LEU A 359 9.27 -23.03 -17.74
N GLN A 360 9.12 -24.06 -18.56
CA GLN A 360 10.25 -24.79 -19.17
C GLN A 360 11.11 -23.88 -20.07
N GLY A 361 10.52 -22.82 -20.65
CA GLY A 361 11.24 -21.79 -21.39
C GLY A 361 12.07 -20.83 -20.53
N LYS A 362 11.94 -20.86 -19.20
CA LYS A 362 12.71 -20.03 -18.26
C LYS A 362 14.06 -20.68 -17.93
N PRO A 363 15.05 -19.93 -17.39
CA PRO A 363 16.37 -20.48 -17.08
C PRO A 363 16.36 -21.32 -15.77
N LEU A 364 15.56 -22.40 -15.74
CA LEU A 364 15.29 -23.21 -14.55
C LEU A 364 16.55 -23.82 -13.95
N ARG A 365 17.52 -24.23 -14.77
CA ARG A 365 18.81 -24.73 -14.27
C ARG A 365 19.54 -23.73 -13.37
N ASN A 366 19.57 -22.45 -13.77
CA ASN A 366 20.23 -21.41 -12.98
C ASN A 366 19.43 -21.11 -11.71
N ILE A 367 18.11 -21.13 -11.81
CA ILE A 367 17.19 -20.91 -10.69
C ILE A 367 17.36 -22.01 -9.64
N ASN A 368 17.39 -23.28 -10.05
CA ASN A 368 17.55 -24.40 -9.12
C ASN A 368 18.90 -24.35 -8.44
N LEU A 369 19.97 -23.99 -9.16
CA LEU A 369 21.27 -23.75 -8.53
C LEU A 369 21.23 -22.60 -7.52
N MET A 370 20.49 -21.52 -7.79
CA MET A 370 20.31 -20.43 -6.82
C MET A 370 19.61 -20.92 -5.56
N ILE A 371 18.52 -21.68 -5.71
CA ILE A 371 17.75 -22.26 -4.60
C ILE A 371 18.62 -23.21 -3.77
N GLU A 372 19.28 -24.19 -4.42
CA GLU A 372 20.14 -25.19 -3.77
C GLU A 372 21.30 -24.56 -2.99
N LYS A 373 21.85 -23.45 -3.49
CA LYS A 373 22.97 -22.74 -2.85
C LYS A 373 22.53 -21.61 -1.91
N GLY A 374 21.22 -21.33 -1.81
CA GLY A 374 20.70 -20.20 -1.04
C GLY A 374 21.16 -18.84 -1.56
N ILE A 375 21.49 -18.72 -2.85
CA ILE A 375 22.02 -17.49 -3.45
C ILE A 375 20.87 -16.63 -3.93
N ASN A 376 20.64 -15.49 -3.26
CA ASN A 376 19.58 -14.54 -3.60
C ASN A 376 18.19 -15.23 -3.70
N SER A 377 17.94 -16.17 -2.80
CA SER A 377 16.70 -16.94 -2.71
C SER A 377 16.30 -17.15 -1.24
N PRO A 378 16.16 -16.08 -0.43
CA PRO A 378 15.76 -16.22 0.97
C PRO A 378 14.38 -16.90 1.05
N LEU A 379 14.17 -17.69 2.10
CA LEU A 379 12.87 -18.30 2.35
C LEU A 379 11.87 -17.24 2.85
N ALA A 380 10.63 -17.33 2.37
CA ALA A 380 9.57 -16.46 2.81
C ALA A 380 8.22 -17.16 2.95
N SER A 381 7.52 -16.87 4.03
CA SER A 381 6.13 -17.26 4.28
C SER A 381 5.18 -16.13 3.85
N SER A 382 5.27 -15.65 2.60
CA SER A 382 4.56 -14.45 2.14
C SER A 382 3.20 -14.75 1.48
N ALA A 383 2.12 -14.17 2.02
CA ALA A 383 0.81 -14.21 1.39
C ALA A 383 0.81 -13.46 0.06
N GLY A 384 1.44 -12.29 -0.01
CA GLY A 384 1.54 -11.52 -1.25
C GLY A 384 2.22 -12.30 -2.38
N ARG A 385 3.27 -13.07 -2.07
CA ARG A 385 3.97 -13.90 -3.06
C ARG A 385 3.18 -15.15 -3.44
N LEU A 386 2.37 -15.70 -2.52
CA LEU A 386 1.39 -16.75 -2.87
C LEU A 386 0.32 -16.22 -3.84
N PHE A 387 -0.21 -15.01 -3.60
CA PHE A 387 -1.14 -14.36 -4.55
C PHE A 387 -0.47 -14.15 -5.92
N ASP A 388 0.77 -13.66 -5.95
CA ASP A 388 1.54 -13.53 -7.20
C ASP A 388 1.75 -14.90 -7.88
N ALA A 389 1.98 -15.96 -7.13
CA ALA A 389 2.16 -17.31 -7.67
C ALA A 389 0.88 -17.84 -8.36
N VAL A 390 -0.28 -17.66 -7.72
CA VAL A 390 -1.58 -18.05 -8.28
C VAL A 390 -1.92 -17.18 -9.49
N ALA A 391 -1.73 -15.87 -9.40
CA ALA A 391 -1.93 -14.95 -10.51
C ALA A 391 -1.05 -15.32 -11.71
N GLY A 392 0.24 -15.60 -11.48
CA GLY A 392 1.18 -16.06 -12.49
C GLY A 392 0.73 -17.37 -13.14
N ALA A 393 0.24 -18.35 -12.37
CA ALA A 393 -0.29 -19.61 -12.90
C ALA A 393 -1.46 -19.36 -13.86
N LEU A 394 -2.37 -18.46 -13.50
CA LEU A 394 -3.55 -18.06 -14.27
C LEU A 394 -3.26 -17.07 -15.41
N ASN A 395 -1.99 -16.80 -15.72
CA ASN A 395 -1.56 -15.86 -16.74
C ASN A 395 -1.92 -14.38 -16.47
N ILE A 396 -2.05 -14.00 -15.20
CA ILE A 396 -2.31 -12.62 -14.76
C ILE A 396 -0.97 -11.98 -14.40
N CYS A 397 -0.55 -10.97 -15.16
CA CYS A 397 0.75 -10.30 -14.99
C CYS A 397 1.96 -11.24 -14.93
N ARG A 398 1.88 -12.44 -15.54
CA ARG A 398 2.81 -13.55 -15.33
C ARG A 398 4.27 -13.17 -15.51
N GLU A 399 4.58 -12.40 -16.56
CA GLU A 399 5.95 -11.98 -16.88
C GLU A 399 6.44 -10.81 -16.02
N GLY A 400 5.54 -9.89 -15.66
CA GLY A 400 5.92 -8.64 -15.04
C GLY A 400 4.73 -7.84 -14.53
N ILE A 401 4.92 -7.19 -13.38
CA ILE A 401 4.02 -6.15 -12.87
C ILE A 401 4.64 -4.75 -13.06
N SER A 402 3.78 -3.76 -13.20
CA SER A 402 4.11 -2.34 -13.35
C SER A 402 4.00 -1.54 -12.05
N PHE A 403 3.36 -2.09 -11.01
CA PHE A 403 3.30 -1.51 -9.68
C PHE A 403 3.12 -2.59 -8.61
N GLU A 404 3.54 -2.28 -7.38
CA GLU A 404 3.43 -3.16 -6.22
C GLU A 404 1.97 -3.65 -6.00
N GLY A 405 1.79 -4.97 -5.94
CA GLY A 405 0.49 -5.61 -5.69
C GLY A 405 -0.41 -5.75 -6.91
N GLN A 406 0.04 -5.39 -8.12
CA GLN A 406 -0.80 -5.46 -9.33
C GLN A 406 -1.41 -6.85 -9.56
N ALA A 407 -0.60 -7.91 -9.54
CA ALA A 407 -1.08 -9.26 -9.82
C ALA A 407 -2.12 -9.74 -8.80
N ALA A 408 -1.93 -9.43 -7.52
CA ALA A 408 -2.90 -9.70 -6.45
C ALA A 408 -4.21 -8.92 -6.65
N ILE A 409 -4.13 -7.64 -7.02
CA ILE A 409 -5.30 -6.78 -7.27
C ILE A 409 -6.09 -7.26 -8.50
N GLU A 410 -5.42 -7.61 -9.59
CA GLU A 410 -6.08 -8.14 -10.79
C GLU A 410 -6.69 -9.53 -10.53
N LEU A 411 -6.02 -10.38 -9.74
CA LEU A 411 -6.57 -11.66 -9.28
C LEU A 411 -7.83 -11.46 -8.41
N GLU A 412 -7.79 -10.53 -7.44
CA GLU A 412 -8.95 -10.17 -6.63
C GLU A 412 -10.11 -9.67 -7.50
N SER A 413 -9.83 -8.82 -8.50
CA SER A 413 -10.84 -8.26 -9.41
C SER A 413 -11.53 -9.34 -10.27
N LEU A 414 -10.79 -10.37 -10.66
CA LEU A 414 -11.35 -11.52 -11.38
C LEU A 414 -12.18 -12.42 -10.43
N ALA A 415 -11.68 -12.68 -9.23
CA ALA A 415 -12.32 -13.57 -8.28
C ALA A 415 -13.58 -12.96 -7.64
N SER A 416 -13.60 -11.64 -7.41
CA SER A 416 -14.70 -10.93 -6.74
C SER A 416 -16.04 -11.09 -7.47
N ARG A 417 -16.01 -11.19 -8.80
CA ARG A 417 -17.20 -11.43 -9.64
C ARG A 417 -17.90 -12.74 -9.31
N VAL A 418 -17.14 -13.73 -8.85
CA VAL A 418 -17.65 -15.06 -8.46
C VAL A 418 -18.00 -15.07 -6.97
N PHE A 419 -17.13 -14.54 -6.11
CA PHE A 419 -17.37 -14.55 -4.66
C PHE A 419 -18.57 -13.70 -4.22
N GLN A 420 -18.88 -12.60 -4.91
CA GLN A 420 -20.11 -11.85 -4.64
C GLN A 420 -21.37 -12.67 -4.93
N ALA A 421 -21.31 -13.65 -5.84
CA ALA A 421 -22.40 -14.59 -6.09
C ALA A 421 -22.43 -15.74 -5.06
N GLU A 422 -21.27 -16.10 -4.49
CA GLU A 422 -21.12 -17.21 -3.53
C GLU A 422 -21.18 -16.79 -2.05
N ALA A 423 -21.17 -15.49 -1.73
CA ALA A 423 -21.14 -14.95 -0.35
C ALA A 423 -22.30 -15.42 0.55
N ALA A 424 -23.33 -16.07 0.00
CA ALA A 424 -24.31 -16.84 0.76
C ALA A 424 -23.73 -18.07 1.49
N SER A 425 -22.48 -18.45 1.22
CA SER A 425 -21.84 -19.71 1.67
C SER A 425 -20.50 -19.51 2.41
N ALA A 426 -20.17 -18.29 2.84
CA ALA A 426 -18.94 -18.07 3.61
C ALA A 426 -18.99 -18.85 4.94
N TYR A 427 -17.90 -19.53 5.30
CA TYR A 427 -17.77 -20.27 6.56
C TYR A 427 -18.12 -19.36 7.75
N THR A 428 -19.20 -19.68 8.46
CA THR A 428 -19.49 -19.07 9.75
C THR A 428 -18.40 -19.51 10.72
N LEU A 429 -17.54 -18.57 11.13
CA LEU A 429 -16.75 -18.75 12.34
C LEU A 429 -17.75 -18.76 13.50
N ASN A 430 -18.17 -19.95 13.92
CA ASN A 430 -18.99 -20.12 15.10
C ASN A 430 -18.18 -19.62 16.31
N GLY A 431 -18.60 -18.48 16.86
CA GLY A 431 -18.17 -18.00 18.17
C GLY A 431 -18.86 -18.74 19.31
#